data_AF-A0A6A6GB14-F1
#
_entry.id   AF-A0A6A6GB14-F1
#
_cell.length_a   1.000
_cell.length_b   1.000
_cell.length_c   1.000
_cell.angle_alpha   90.00
_cell.angle_beta   90.00
_cell.angle_gamma   90.00
#
_symmetry.space_group_name_H-M   'P 1'
#
loop_
_entity.id
_entity.type
_entity.pdbx_description
1 polymer ?
#
loop_
_entity_poly.entity_id
_entity_poly.type
_entity_poly.pdbx_seq_one_letter_code
_entity_poly.pdbx_strand_id
1 'polypeptide(L)' 'MPPAPDEAKRRAAKETIDILEEISTLLNTNLDRKSLSYCVSLIEHGVNPEALANMILTLGAKYPRDVDGKGEDGEGRGG' A
#
# COMPACT_ATOMS: atom_id res chain seq x y z
N MET A 1 -23.36 -15.60 -15.76
CA MET A 1 -22.27 -15.50 -16.74
C MET A 1 -20.97 -15.45 -15.94
N PRO A 2 -19.98 -16.32 -16.18
CA PRO A 2 -18.70 -16.23 -15.46
C PRO A 2 -18.03 -14.88 -15.79
N PRO A 3 -17.31 -14.28 -14.83
CA PRO A 3 -16.61 -13.02 -15.06
C PRO A 3 -15.59 -13.19 -16.19
N ALA A 4 -15.36 -12.12 -16.95
CA ALA A 4 -14.32 -12.14 -17.98
C ALA A 4 -12.95 -12.42 -17.33
N PRO A 5 -12.03 -13.13 -18.00
CA PRO A 5 -10.72 -13.51 -17.43
C PRO A 5 -9.93 -12.33 -16.85
N ASP A 6 -10.07 -11.14 -17.46
CA ASP A 6 -9.41 -9.91 -17.01
C ASP A 6 -10.00 -9.35 -15.72
N GLU A 7 -11.32 -9.50 -15.53
CA GLU A 7 -12.01 -9.09 -14.31
C GLU A 7 -11.61 -9.97 -13.13
N ALA A 8 -11.48 -11.27 -13.36
CA ALA A 8 -11.00 -12.23 -12.35
C ALA A 8 -9.55 -11.91 -11.92
N LYS A 9 -8.65 -11.62 -12.88
CA LYS A 9 -7.27 -11.19 -12.58
C LYS A 9 -7.23 -9.89 -11.78
N ARG A 10 -8.03 -8.91 -12.16
CA ARG A 10 -8.08 -7.62 -11.45
C ARG A 10 -8.62 -7.78 -10.03
N ARG A 11 -9.60 -8.65 -9.82
CA ARG A 11 -10.12 -8.97 -8.48
C ARG A 11 -9.06 -9.66 -7.62
N ALA A 12 -8.36 -10.65 -8.18
CA ALA A 12 -7.28 -11.35 -7.48
C ALA A 12 -6.15 -10.40 -7.08
N ALA A 13 -5.70 -9.52 -7.98
CA ALA A 13 -4.66 -8.54 -7.68
C ALA A 13 -5.07 -7.58 -6.54
N LYS A 14 -6.34 -7.15 -6.52
CA LYS A 14 -6.86 -6.31 -5.44
C LYS A 14 -6.83 -7.05 -4.10
N GLU A 15 -7.32 -8.29 -4.08
CA GLU A 15 -7.36 -9.15 -2.91
C GLU A 15 -5.95 -9.46 -2.37
N THR A 16 -4.97 -9.66 -3.26
CA THR A 16 -3.56 -9.79 -2.86
C THR A 16 -3.04 -8.54 -2.16
N ILE A 17 -3.32 -7.35 -2.68
CA ILE A 17 -2.88 -6.09 -2.04
C ILE A 17 -3.60 -5.89 -0.70
N ASP A 18 -4.89 -6.22 -0.60
CA ASP A 18 -5.65 -6.16 0.66
C ASP A 18 -4.99 -7.04 1.74
N ILE A 19 -4.66 -8.29 1.40
CA ILE A 19 -3.98 -9.21 2.33
C ILE A 19 -2.60 -8.70 2.73
N LEU A 20 -1.82 -8.16 1.77
CA LEU A 20 -0.50 -7.61 2.05
C LEU A 20 -0.57 -6.36 2.94
N GLU A 21 -1.62 -5.55 2.81
CA GLU A 21 -1.87 -4.38 3.67
C GLU A 21 -2.19 -4.80 5.12
N GLU A 22 -2.98 -5.86 5.30
CA GLU A 22 -3.23 -6.45 6.63
C GLU A 22 -1.94 -6.99 7.26
N ILE A 23 -1.13 -7.74 6.49
CA ILE A 23 0.17 -8.25 6.97
C ILE A 23 1.11 -7.09 7.35
N SER A 24 1.19 -6.06 6.52
CA SER A 24 1.97 -4.85 6.76
C SER A 24 1.59 -4.17 8.08
N THR A 25 0.28 -4.11 8.36
CA THR A 25 -0.28 -3.52 9.58
C THR A 25 0.07 -4.36 10.80
N LEU A 26 -0.10 -5.69 10.72
CA LEU A 26 0.26 -6.61 11.81
C LEU A 26 1.75 -6.54 12.17
N LEU A 27 2.61 -6.36 11.16
CA LEU A 27 4.06 -6.23 11.33
C LEU A 27 4.51 -4.80 11.66
N ASN A 28 3.58 -3.84 11.77
CA ASN A 28 3.86 -2.43 12.03
C ASN A 28 4.91 -1.81 11.07
N THR A 29 4.89 -2.23 9.79
CA THR A 29 5.84 -1.68 8.80
C THR A 29 5.51 -0.25 8.39
N ASN A 30 4.29 0.22 8.72
CA ASN A 30 3.76 1.55 8.38
C ASN A 30 3.75 1.85 6.87
N LEU A 31 3.69 0.83 6.03
CA LEU A 31 3.55 1.00 4.58
C LEU A 31 2.08 1.18 4.21
N ASP A 32 1.77 2.32 3.57
CA ASP A 32 0.47 2.56 2.98
C ASP A 32 0.24 1.67 1.74
N ARG A 33 -1.03 1.43 1.42
CA ARG A 33 -1.48 0.61 0.29
C ARG A 33 -0.79 0.96 -1.03
N LYS A 34 -0.54 2.25 -1.28
CA LYS A 34 0.10 2.72 -2.51
C LYS A 34 1.57 2.34 -2.54
N SER A 35 2.28 2.54 -1.44
CA SER A 35 3.67 2.12 -1.27
C SER A 35 3.84 0.60 -1.40
N LEU A 36 2.93 -0.20 -0.83
CA LEU A 36 2.91 -1.65 -1.02
C LEU A 36 2.73 -2.04 -2.49
N SER A 37 1.81 -1.40 -3.22
CA SER A 37 1.63 -1.65 -4.66
C SER A 37 2.90 -1.36 -5.45
N TYR A 38 3.63 -0.29 -5.13
CA TYR A 38 4.92 -0.01 -5.77
C TYR A 38 5.97 -1.07 -5.43
N CYS A 39 6.02 -1.52 -4.18
CA CYS A 39 6.96 -2.57 -3.78
C CYS A 39 6.71 -3.86 -4.56
N VAL A 40 5.46 -4.29 -4.69
CA VAL A 40 5.08 -5.46 -5.49
C VAL A 40 5.53 -5.28 -6.94
N SER A 41 5.19 -4.15 -7.59
CA SER A 41 5.60 -3.90 -8.96
C SER A 41 7.12 -3.90 -9.13
N LEU A 42 7.88 -3.29 -8.22
CA LEU A 42 9.34 -3.28 -8.29
C LEU A 42 9.92 -4.69 -8.18
N ILE A 43 9.40 -5.51 -7.25
CA ILE A 43 9.82 -6.89 -7.06
C ILE A 43 9.48 -7.74 -8.30
N GLU A 44 8.30 -7.54 -8.89
CA GLU A 44 7.90 -8.20 -10.15
C GLU A 44 8.84 -7.85 -11.33
N HIS A 45 9.44 -6.65 -11.32
CA HIS A 45 10.45 -6.23 -12.31
C HIS A 45 11.88 -6.68 -11.95
N GLY A 46 12.06 -7.51 -10.91
CA GLY A 46 13.34 -8.11 -10.55
C GLY A 46 14.17 -7.31 -9.55
N VAL A 47 13.59 -6.29 -8.89
CA VAL A 47 14.27 -5.59 -7.79
C VAL A 47 14.41 -6.52 -6.58
N ASN A 48 15.60 -6.53 -5.97
CA ASN A 48 15.87 -7.32 -4.77
C ASN A 48 15.01 -6.79 -3.58
N PRO A 49 14.18 -7.65 -2.93
CA PRO A 49 13.34 -7.25 -1.81
C PRO A 49 14.10 -6.72 -0.58
N GLU A 50 15.26 -7.30 -0.26
CA GLU A 50 16.10 -6.87 0.88
C GLU A 50 16.69 -5.47 0.63
N ALA A 51 17.18 -5.23 -0.59
CA ALA A 51 17.69 -3.92 -0.96
C ALA A 51 16.59 -2.85 -0.94
N LEU A 52 15.39 -3.21 -1.41
CA LEU A 52 14.23 -2.33 -1.36
C LEU A 52 13.81 -2.03 0.09
N ALA A 53 13.77 -3.02 0.97
CA ALA A 53 13.47 -2.84 2.38
C ALA A 53 14.48 -1.89 3.06
N ASN A 54 15.77 -2.08 2.79
CA ASN A 54 16.82 -1.18 3.31
C ASN A 54 16.63 0.26 2.82
N MET A 55 16.27 0.47 1.55
CA MET A 55 15.97 1.81 1.04
C MET A 55 14.76 2.43 1.73
N ILE A 56 13.67 1.68 1.90
CA ILE A 56 12.44 2.15 2.56
C ILE A 56 12.75 2.57 4.00
N LEU A 57 13.48 1.73 4.75
CA LEU A 57 13.89 2.05 6.12
C LEU A 57 14.77 3.29 6.18
N THR A 58 15.74 3.39 5.26
CA THR A 58 16.66 4.54 5.19
C THR A 58 15.91 5.83 4.87
N LEU A 59 14.99 5.80 3.90
CA LEU A 59 14.19 6.96 3.51
C LEU A 59 13.20 7.36 4.61
N GLY A 60 12.56 6.40 5.28
CA GLY A 60 11.66 6.66 6.41
C GLY A 60 12.38 7.28 7.60
N ALA A 61 13.61 6.84 7.90
CA ALA A 61 14.42 7.44 8.96
C ALA A 61 14.89 8.86 8.59
N LYS A 62 15.19 9.11 7.31
CA LYS A 62 15.69 10.41 6.82
C LYS A 62 14.57 11.45 6.66
N TYR A 63 13.38 11.00 6.32
CA TYR A 63 12.20 11.83 6.09
C TYR A 63 11.04 11.30 6.94
N PRO A 64 11.07 11.51 8.27
CA PRO A 64 9.94 11.17 9.11
C PRO A 64 8.70 11.87 8.59
N ARG A 65 7.63 11.11 8.34
CA ARG A 65 6.35 11.67 7.89
C ARG A 65 5.68 12.30 9.11
N ASP A 66 5.36 13.59 9.02
CA ASP A 66 4.45 14.26 9.96
C ASP A 66 3.04 13.72 9.73
N VAL A 67 2.70 12.62 10.41
CA VAL A 67 1.36 12.03 10.41
C VAL A 67 0.44 12.75 11.40
N ASP A 68 0.25 14.05 11.19
CA ASP A 68 -0.80 14.83 11.87
C ASP A 68 -1.54 15.70 10.84
N GLY A 69 -2.34 15.02 10.04
CA GLY A 69 -3.36 15.62 9.18
C GLY A 69 -4.70 14.99 9.48
N LYS A 70 -5.18 15.16 10.72
CA LYS A 70 -6.56 14.83 11.09
C LYS A 70 -7.46 15.67 10.16
N GLY A 71 -8.09 15.00 9.19
CA GLY A 71 -9.07 15.63 8.32
C GLY A 71 -10.13 16.27 9.21
N GLU A 72 -10.27 17.60 9.10
CA GLU A 72 -11.43 18.29 9.63
C GLU A 72 -12.63 17.79 8.83
N ASP A 73 -13.38 16.87 9.44
CA ASP A 73 -14.72 16.49 9.00
C ASP A 73 -15.63 17.72 9.19
N GLY A 74 -15.52 18.66 8.25
CA GLY A 74 -16.45 19.77 8.10
C GLY A 74 -17.79 19.24 7.60
N GLU A 75 -18.58 18.66 8.50
CA GLU A 75 -19.99 18.37 8.28
C GLU A 75 -20.73 19.72 8.19
N GLY A 76 -20.78 20.25 6.96
CA GLY A 76 -21.44 21.49 6.60
C GLY A 76 -22.24 21.32 5.30
N ARG A 77 -23.29 20.50 5.35
CA ARG A 77 -24.43 20.52 4.41
C ARG A 77 -25.68 20.34 5.30
N GLY A 78 -26.47 21.37 5.57
CA GLY A 78 -27.25 22.12 4.60
C GLY A 78 -28.65 21.49 4.53
N GLY A 79 -29.64 22.14 5.16
CA GLY A 79 -31.05 21.75 5.21
C GLY A 79 -31.82 22.61 6.19
#